data_AF-I3UZI5-F1
#
_entry.id   AF-I3UZI5-F1
#
_cell.length_a   1.000
_cell.length_b   1.000
_cell.length_c   1.000
_cell.angle_alpha   90.00
_cell.angle_beta   90.00
_cell.angle_gamma   90.00
#
_symmetry.space_group_name_H-M   'P 1'
#
loop_
_entity.id
_entity.type
_entity.pdbx_description
1 polymer ?
#
loop_
_entity_poly.entity_id
_entity_poly.type
_entity_poly.pdbx_seq_one_letter_code
_entity_poly.pdbx_strand_id
1 'polypeptide(L)'
;MKAGHEKPIDAVAARVVAKGEQFEYQANATSLDSDLPLAIKSVPDAARANPSFRNYTGDRFGRFTVMGLSADKKGRWVCRCVCGRYSMRSSSAIVSSAEDACCDQCYLQAVSKRQEHLRRSTKDRPTKDFLA
;
A
#
# COMPACT_ATOMS: atom_id res chain seq x y z
N MET A 1 -40.28 1.38 18.85
CA MET A 1 -39.25 2.08 19.66
C MET A 1 -39.99 3.01 20.62
N LYS A 2 -39.62 3.07 21.91
CA LYS A 2 -40.29 3.95 22.89
C LYS A 2 -39.93 5.42 22.58
N ALA A 3 -40.91 6.32 22.63
CA ALA A 3 -40.68 7.77 22.48
C ALA A 3 -39.74 8.28 23.58
N GLY A 4 -38.76 9.12 23.23
CA GLY A 4 -37.78 9.69 24.18
C GLY A 4 -36.33 9.16 24.10
N HIS A 5 -36.05 8.09 23.34
CA HIS A 5 -34.67 7.62 23.08
C HIS A 5 -34.08 8.16 21.76
N GLU A 6 -34.75 9.12 21.15
CA GLU A 6 -34.38 9.74 19.88
C GLU A 6 -33.18 10.69 19.97
N LYS A 7 -32.80 11.09 21.20
CA LYS A 7 -31.60 11.88 21.46
C LYS A 7 -30.61 11.09 22.32
N PRO A 8 -29.31 11.12 22.00
CA PRO A 8 -28.30 10.47 22.81
C PRO A 8 -28.24 11.08 24.22
N ILE A 9 -28.13 10.22 25.22
CA ILE A 9 -28.15 10.60 26.64
C ILE A 9 -26.87 11.29 27.12
N ASP A 10 -25.74 10.98 26.48
CA ASP A 10 -24.43 11.56 26.78
C ASP A 10 -23.58 11.67 25.51
N ALA A 11 -22.36 12.20 25.66
CA ALA A 11 -21.41 12.36 24.57
C ALA A 11 -20.96 11.02 23.95
N VAL A 12 -20.99 9.92 24.72
CA VAL A 12 -20.61 8.60 24.23
C VAL A 12 -21.72 8.05 23.33
N ALA A 13 -22.95 8.06 23.82
CA ALA A 13 -24.15 7.74 23.05
C ALA A 13 -24.24 8.62 21.80
N ALA A 14 -23.91 9.91 21.92
CA ALA A 14 -23.91 10.85 20.79
C ALA A 14 -22.90 10.46 19.73
N ARG A 15 -21.69 10.03 20.11
CA ARG A 15 -20.68 9.53 19.18
C ARG A 15 -21.09 8.21 18.51
N VAL A 16 -21.83 7.35 19.21
CA VAL A 16 -22.33 6.07 18.66
C VAL A 16 -23.45 6.28 17.65
N VAL A 17 -24.39 7.20 17.92
CA VAL A 17 -25.49 7.51 16.99
C VAL A 17 -25.14 8.56 15.94
N ALA A 18 -23.98 9.22 16.07
CA ALA A 18 -23.50 10.16 15.07
C ALA A 18 -23.34 9.47 13.72
N LYS A 19 -23.53 10.24 12.64
CA LYS A 19 -23.29 9.77 11.28
C LYS A 19 -21.84 9.29 11.20
N GLY A 20 -21.66 7.99 10.98
CA GLY A 20 -20.34 7.42 10.73
C GLY A 20 -19.75 8.04 9.47
N GLU A 21 -18.48 8.44 9.53
CA GLU A 21 -17.71 8.77 8.34
C GLU A 21 -17.10 7.48 7.80
N GLN A 22 -17.50 7.08 6.60
CA GLN A 22 -16.84 6.00 5.90
C GLN A 22 -15.56 6.57 5.26
N PHE A 23 -14.41 6.26 5.85
CA PHE A 23 -13.13 6.61 5.26
C PHE A 23 -12.76 5.58 4.19
N GLU A 24 -12.91 5.98 2.93
CA GLU A 24 -12.38 5.21 1.80
C GLU A 24 -11.01 5.78 1.40
N TYR A 25 -9.99 4.93 1.42
CA TYR A 25 -8.68 5.30 0.92
C TYR A 25 -8.74 5.48 -0.61
N GLN A 26 -8.48 6.70 -1.08
CA GLN A 26 -8.28 6.96 -2.50
C GLN A 26 -6.79 7.04 -2.78
N ALA A 27 -6.32 6.12 -3.60
CA ALA A 27 -4.95 6.14 -4.09
C ALA A 27 -4.74 7.35 -5.01
N ASN A 28 -3.50 7.78 -5.15
CA ASN A 28 -3.18 8.87 -6.07
C ASN A 28 -3.51 8.41 -7.50
N ALA A 29 -4.06 9.28 -8.36
CA ALA A 29 -4.41 8.92 -9.73
C ALA A 29 -3.22 8.35 -10.55
N THR A 30 -1.99 8.68 -10.15
CA THR A 30 -0.75 8.20 -10.78
C THR A 30 -0.29 6.84 -10.25
N SER A 31 -0.74 6.42 -9.06
CA SER A 31 -0.31 5.17 -8.47
C SER A 31 -0.98 3.98 -9.16
N LEU A 32 -0.17 2.99 -9.53
CA LEU A 32 -0.61 1.79 -10.25
C LEU A 32 -0.80 0.66 -9.26
N ASP A 33 -1.71 0.86 -8.32
CA ASP A 33 -1.99 -0.01 -7.21
C ASP A 33 -3.44 -0.48 -7.22
N SER A 34 -3.67 -1.68 -6.69
CA SER A 34 -4.98 -2.32 -6.64
C SER A 34 -5.06 -3.21 -5.42
N ASP A 35 -6.25 -3.24 -4.80
CA ASP A 35 -6.57 -4.20 -3.73
C ASP A 35 -6.77 -5.61 -4.29
N LEU A 36 -7.14 -5.72 -5.56
CA LEU A 36 -7.32 -6.99 -6.24
C LEU A 36 -6.03 -7.44 -6.93
N PRO A 37 -5.81 -8.77 -7.07
CA PRO A 37 -4.67 -9.29 -7.81
C PRO A 37 -4.62 -8.71 -9.23
N LEU A 38 -3.50 -8.06 -9.56
CA LEU A 38 -3.25 -7.59 -10.91
C LEU A 38 -2.93 -8.78 -11.82
N ALA A 39 -3.36 -8.71 -13.07
CA ALA A 39 -3.12 -9.77 -14.04
C ALA A 39 -1.61 -9.92 -14.29
N ILE A 40 -1.09 -11.13 -14.10
CA ILE A 40 0.31 -11.49 -14.32
C ILE A 40 0.45 -12.43 -15.52
N LYS A 41 1.58 -12.31 -16.21
CA LYS A 41 2.03 -13.27 -17.23
C LYS A 41 3.34 -13.90 -16.78
N SER A 42 3.51 -15.17 -17.11
CA SER A 42 4.82 -15.81 -16.97
C SER A 42 5.82 -15.13 -17.90
N VAL A 43 7.10 -15.15 -17.50
CA VAL A 43 8.18 -14.66 -18.37
C VAL A 43 8.24 -15.53 -19.62
N PRO A 44 8.09 -14.95 -20.83
CA PRO A 44 8.14 -15.73 -22.07
C PRO A 44 9.57 -16.26 -22.28
N ASP A 45 9.70 -17.45 -22.87
CA ASP A 45 11.01 -18.08 -23.08
C ASP A 45 11.93 -17.23 -23.96
N ALA A 46 11.38 -16.49 -24.91
CA ALA A 46 12.11 -15.50 -25.70
C ALA A 46 12.77 -14.40 -24.84
N ALA A 47 12.12 -13.97 -23.75
CA ALA A 47 12.72 -12.99 -22.84
C ALA A 47 13.82 -13.63 -21.99
N ARG A 48 13.71 -14.92 -21.64
CA ARG A 48 14.76 -15.65 -20.92
C ARG A 48 16.03 -15.85 -21.76
N ALA A 49 15.89 -15.93 -23.09
CA ALA A 49 17.02 -16.02 -24.01
C ALA A 49 17.80 -14.71 -24.19
N ASN A 50 17.22 -13.56 -23.78
CA ASN A 50 17.88 -12.27 -23.91
C ASN A 50 18.85 -12.03 -22.73
N PRO A 51 20.17 -11.87 -22.95
CA PRO A 51 21.15 -11.69 -21.88
C PRO A 51 20.97 -10.40 -21.08
N SER A 52 20.32 -9.38 -21.65
CA SER A 52 20.04 -8.11 -20.95
C SER A 52 18.79 -8.17 -20.07
N PHE A 53 17.96 -9.20 -20.21
CA PHE A 53 16.72 -9.32 -19.45
C PHE A 53 16.97 -10.05 -18.12
N ARG A 54 16.82 -9.31 -17.02
CA ARG A 54 16.85 -9.88 -15.67
C ARG A 54 15.43 -10.21 -15.21
N ASN A 55 15.20 -11.46 -14.82
CA ASN A 55 13.95 -11.88 -14.21
C ASN A 55 13.97 -11.61 -12.70
N TYR A 56 13.01 -10.81 -12.22
CA TYR A 56 12.85 -10.52 -10.78
C TYR A 56 11.74 -11.34 -10.12
N THR A 57 11.08 -12.27 -10.84
CA THR A 57 9.97 -13.06 -10.29
C THR A 57 10.41 -13.83 -9.04
N GLY A 58 9.72 -13.63 -7.93
CA GLY A 58 10.05 -14.23 -6.63
C GLY A 58 10.98 -13.40 -5.74
N ASP A 59 11.62 -12.37 -6.29
CA ASP A 59 12.53 -11.51 -5.52
C ASP A 59 11.75 -10.69 -4.48
N ARG A 60 12.39 -10.48 -3.33
CA ARG A 60 11.89 -9.63 -2.24
C ARG A 60 12.75 -8.39 -2.15
N PHE A 61 12.12 -7.24 -2.04
CA PHE A 61 12.79 -5.96 -1.83
C PHE A 61 11.90 -5.05 -0.99
N GLY A 62 12.49 -4.36 -0.03
CA GLY A 62 11.74 -3.63 1.00
C GLY A 62 10.58 -4.46 1.57
N ARG A 63 9.35 -3.96 1.43
CA ARG A 63 8.10 -4.63 1.84
C ARG A 63 7.33 -5.24 0.66
N PHE A 64 7.98 -5.48 -0.46
CA PHE A 64 7.40 -6.07 -1.66
C PHE A 64 7.96 -7.46 -1.95
N THR A 65 7.11 -8.31 -2.53
CA THR A 65 7.50 -9.53 -3.22
C THR A 65 7.06 -9.44 -4.68
N VAL A 66 7.97 -9.71 -5.62
CA VAL A 66 7.67 -9.68 -7.06
C VAL A 66 6.89 -10.94 -7.44
N MET A 67 5.68 -10.77 -7.97
CA MET A 67 4.81 -11.87 -8.39
C MET A 67 5.05 -12.29 -9.85
N GLY A 68 5.41 -11.34 -10.72
CA GLY A 68 5.67 -11.62 -12.13
C GLY A 68 5.58 -10.38 -13.01
N LEU A 69 5.58 -10.58 -14.33
CA LEU A 69 5.39 -9.50 -15.30
C LEU A 69 3.92 -9.12 -15.40
N SER A 70 3.64 -7.83 -15.55
CA SER A 70 2.27 -7.34 -15.76
C SER A 70 1.72 -7.79 -17.11
N ALA A 71 0.47 -8.26 -17.10
CA ALA A 71 -0.27 -8.59 -18.31
C ALA A 71 -0.70 -7.33 -19.09
N ASP A 72 -1.01 -6.27 -18.36
CA ASP A 72 -1.67 -5.05 -18.85
C ASP A 72 -0.67 -3.99 -19.31
N LYS A 73 0.49 -3.90 -18.63
CA LYS A 73 1.54 -2.92 -18.94
C LYS A 73 2.88 -3.60 -19.21
N LYS A 74 3.35 -3.50 -20.46
CA LYS A 74 4.67 -4.01 -20.86
C LYS A 74 5.79 -3.36 -20.04
N GLY A 75 6.79 -4.15 -19.65
CA GLY A 75 7.95 -3.68 -18.91
C GLY A 75 7.70 -3.30 -17.44
N ARG A 76 6.51 -3.63 -16.91
CA ARG A 76 6.19 -3.48 -15.50
C ARG A 76 6.11 -4.84 -14.80
N TRP A 77 6.52 -4.84 -13.55
CA TRP A 77 6.46 -5.98 -12.65
C TRP A 77 5.31 -5.77 -11.67
N VAL A 78 4.52 -6.81 -11.47
CA VAL A 78 3.50 -6.84 -10.42
C VAL A 78 4.15 -7.29 -9.13
N CYS A 79 4.09 -6.42 -8.13
CA CYS A 79 4.60 -6.67 -6.81
C CYS A 79 3.44 -6.72 -5.81
N ARG A 80 3.52 -7.63 -4.84
CA ARG A 80 2.60 -7.71 -3.71
C ARG A 80 3.26 -7.12 -2.47
N CYS A 81 2.64 -6.13 -1.86
CA CYS A 81 3.09 -5.57 -0.59
C CYS A 81 2.69 -6.49 0.57
N VAL A 82 3.39 -6.42 1.69
CA VAL A 82 3.04 -7.18 2.91
C VAL A 82 1.64 -6.88 3.45
N CYS A 83 1.08 -5.70 3.18
CA CYS A 83 -0.32 -5.38 3.52
C CYS A 83 -1.35 -6.10 2.63
N GLY A 84 -0.92 -6.75 1.55
CA GLY A 84 -1.77 -7.45 0.60
C GLY A 84 -2.04 -6.70 -0.70
N ARG A 85 -1.81 -5.37 -0.74
CA ARG A 85 -2.04 -4.54 -1.94
C ARG A 85 -1.05 -4.87 -3.06
N TYR A 86 -1.53 -4.86 -4.29
CA TYR A 86 -0.72 -5.09 -5.48
C TYR A 86 -0.29 -3.75 -6.07
N SER A 87 0.94 -3.67 -6.57
CA SER A 87 1.47 -2.45 -7.19
C SER A 87 2.35 -2.79 -8.39
N MET A 88 2.25 -1.98 -9.45
CA MET A 88 3.13 -2.10 -10.61
C MET A 88 4.40 -1.27 -10.44
N ARG A 89 5.57 -1.92 -10.48
CA ARG A 89 6.88 -1.27 -10.38
C ARG A 89 7.69 -1.48 -11.66
N SER A 90 8.60 -0.56 -11.97
CA SER A 90 9.55 -0.72 -13.07
C SER A 90 10.76 -1.53 -12.62
N SER A 91 11.50 -2.14 -13.55
CA SER A 91 12.77 -2.83 -13.23
C SER A 91 13.76 -1.91 -12.51
N SER A 92 13.85 -0.64 -12.93
CA SER A 92 14.71 0.35 -12.26
C SER A 92 14.34 0.55 -10.79
N ALA A 93 13.04 0.66 -10.49
CA ALA A 93 12.56 0.85 -9.13
C ALA A 93 12.77 -0.37 -8.22
N ILE A 94 12.87 -1.57 -8.80
CA ILE A 94 13.22 -2.80 -8.06
C ILE A 94 14.73 -2.80 -7.75
N VAL A 95 15.56 -2.45 -8.73
CA VAL A 95 17.02 -2.45 -8.57
C VAL A 95 17.49 -1.35 -7.62
N SER A 96 16.94 -0.15 -7.75
CA SER A 96 17.30 1.01 -6.92
C SER A 96 16.37 1.16 -5.71
N SER A 97 15.71 0.10 -5.25
CA SER A 97 14.74 0.18 -4.17
C SER A 97 15.42 0.49 -2.84
N ALA A 98 14.83 1.39 -2.05
CA ALA A 98 15.21 1.57 -0.65
C ALA A 98 14.73 0.40 0.22
N GLU A 99 15.39 0.20 1.37
CA GLU A 99 15.04 -0.86 2.34
C GLU A 99 13.62 -0.72 2.90
N ASP A 100 13.07 0.50 2.92
CA ASP A 100 11.74 0.84 3.41
C ASP A 100 10.70 0.99 2.28
N ALA A 101 11.04 0.58 1.05
CA ALA A 101 10.13 0.64 -0.10
C ALA A 101 8.84 -0.14 0.18
N CYS A 102 7.70 0.54 0.05
CA CYS A 102 6.37 -0.03 0.31
C CYS A 102 5.29 0.52 -0.65
N CYS A 103 4.05 0.04 -0.50
CA CYS A 103 2.92 0.60 -1.25
C CYS A 103 2.52 1.95 -0.68
N ASP A 104 1.83 2.75 -1.50
CA ASP A 104 1.44 4.11 -1.18
C ASP A 104 0.54 4.16 0.07
N GLN A 105 -0.34 3.17 0.25
CA GLN A 105 -1.18 3.06 1.45
C GLN A 105 -0.34 2.85 2.72
N CYS A 106 0.63 1.93 2.71
CA CYS A 106 1.50 1.71 3.87
C CYS A 106 2.33 2.94 4.19
N TYR A 107 2.84 3.63 3.16
CA TYR A 107 3.59 4.86 3.34
C TYR A 107 2.74 5.93 4.02
N LEU A 108 1.52 6.17 3.54
CA LEU A 108 0.60 7.15 4.12
C LEU A 108 0.21 6.78 5.56
N GLN A 109 -0.06 5.50 5.83
CA GLN A 109 -0.31 5.03 7.19
C GLN A 109 0.88 5.29 8.12
N ALA A 110 2.11 5.08 7.66
CA ALA A 110 3.30 5.38 8.44
C ALA A 110 3.47 6.89 8.69
N VAL A 111 3.17 7.73 7.70
CA VAL A 111 3.15 9.20 7.87
C VAL A 111 2.12 9.62 8.91
N SER A 112 0.90 9.08 8.88
CA SER A 112 -0.14 9.39 9.89
C SER A 112 0.29 8.95 11.29
N LYS A 113 0.89 7.76 11.43
CA LYS A 113 1.44 7.28 12.71
C LYS A 113 2.56 8.20 13.23
N ARG A 114 3.46 8.65 12.34
CA ARG A 114 4.52 9.61 12.68
C ARG A 114 3.95 10.93 13.18
N GLN A 115 2.94 11.48 12.50
CA GLN A 115 2.27 12.71 12.92
C GLN A 115 1.63 12.58 14.30
N GLU A 116 0.96 11.47 14.58
CA GLU A 116 0.38 11.22 15.90
C GLU A 116 1.47 11.03 16.98
N HIS A 117 2.58 10.39 16.64
CA HIS A 117 3.73 10.29 17.54
C HIS A 117 4.28 11.68 17.88
N LEU A 118 4.51 12.52 16.86
CA LEU A 118 4.99 13.89 17.04
C LEU A 118 4.01 14.71 17.90
N ARG A 119 2.71 14.58 17.67
CA ARG A 119 1.66 15.27 18.45
C ARG A 119 1.68 14.91 19.93
N ARG A 120 1.98 13.64 20.27
CA ARG A 120 1.99 13.16 21.66
C ARG A 120 3.33 13.33 22.37
N SER A 121 4.45 13.12 21.67
CA SER A 121 5.79 13.05 22.26
C SER A 121 6.62 14.31 22.06
N THR A 122 6.19 15.20 21.15
CA THR A 122 6.93 16.39 20.67
C THR A 122 8.27 16.04 20.01
N LYS A 123 8.59 14.75 19.81
CA LYS A 123 9.82 14.27 19.18
C LYS A 123 9.51 13.77 17.78
N ASP A 124 10.27 14.26 16.81
CA ASP A 124 10.19 13.75 15.45
C ASP A 124 11.03 12.48 15.29
N ARG A 125 10.52 11.55 14.49
CA ARG A 125 11.18 10.28 14.14
C ARG A 125 10.99 10.02 12.64
N PRO A 126 11.96 9.36 11.98
CA PRO A 126 11.84 9.09 10.56
C PRO A 126 10.66 8.14 10.26
N THR A 127 10.02 8.32 9.11
CA THR A 127 8.82 7.56 8.70
C THR A 127 9.05 6.05 8.70
N LYS A 128 10.28 5.61 8.37
CA LYS A 128 10.67 4.19 8.34
C LYS A 128 10.44 3.46 9.67
N ASP A 129 10.52 4.15 10.81
CA ASP A 129 10.31 3.56 12.13
C ASP A 129 8.86 3.13 12.35
N PHE A 130 7.91 3.68 11.57
CA PHE A 130 6.47 3.40 11.68
C PHE A 130 5.98 2.41 10.62
N LEU A 131 6.89 1.90 9.78
CA LEU A 131 6.61 0.91 8.75
C LEU A 131 6.68 -0.53 9.25
N ALA A 132 6.87 -0.78 10.56
CA ALA A 132 6.83 -2.14 11.14
C ALA A 132 5.48 -2.82 10.86
#